data_AF-A0A7C6BSE9-F1
#
_entry.id   AF-A0A7C6BSE9-F1
#
_cell.length_a   1.000
_cell.length_b   1.000
_cell.length_c   1.000
_cell.angle_alpha   90.00
_cell.angle_beta   90.00
_cell.angle_gamma   90.00
#
_symmetry.space_group_name_H-M   'P 1'
#
loop_
_entity.id
_entity.type
_entity.pdbx_description
1 polymer ?
#
loop_
_entity_poly.entity_id
_entity_poly.type
_entity_poly.pdbx_seq_one_letter_code
_entity_poly.pdbx_strand_id
1 'polypeptide(L)'
;MALKEKGMLVLDLGTANPKQAQFYESRTLYTAYGGAKGGGKTHAVRIKAVGGALRWPGIRILIVRRTYPELQQNHIEPALKLVPPEVATYNVTNRLLTFMNGSIIRFGHYPGGAGEREYQGQEYDWIFLDEATQFTEQEFRILGGCLRGTSRIPKRFYLTCNPGGVGHSWVKRLFIDRVFRRGRTEEESENPDDYTFIFASVEDNLPLLKASPEYVKMLSALPENLRRAYRYGDWNALSGSYFSEFSERVHLIEPFAIPEGWRRYRTIDYGLDMLACLWIAVDETGRCYVYREVHKAGLIVSEAARLIRENTLPGETIETTFAPPDIWSRQKDSGRSMAELFLLGGVPIVKAD
;
A
#
# COMPACT_ATOMS: atom_id res chain seq x y z
N MET A 1 8.84 30.92 14.22
CA MET A 1 10.01 31.82 14.39
C MET A 1 10.27 31.94 15.89
N ALA A 2 11.49 31.68 16.38
CA ALA A 2 11.76 31.71 17.82
C ALA A 2 12.06 33.16 18.26
N LEU A 3 11.28 33.68 19.21
CA LEU A 3 11.50 34.99 19.82
C LEU A 3 12.02 34.77 21.25
N LYS A 4 13.12 35.47 21.59
CA LYS A 4 13.63 35.54 22.96
C LYS A 4 12.97 36.72 23.67
N GLU A 5 11.93 36.44 24.45
CA GLU A 5 11.44 37.38 25.46
C GLU A 5 11.84 36.86 26.84
N LYS A 6 12.61 37.64 27.61
CA LYS A 6 12.89 37.44 29.04
C LYS A 6 13.25 35.99 29.45
N GLY A 7 14.23 35.37 28.79
CA GLY A 7 14.74 34.04 29.16
C GLY A 7 13.79 32.87 28.85
N MET A 8 12.64 33.13 28.22
CA MET A 8 11.69 32.13 27.75
C MET A 8 11.84 31.97 26.24
N LEU A 9 12.01 30.73 25.77
CA LEU A 9 12.02 30.42 24.35
C LEU A 9 10.57 30.11 23.90
N VAL A 10 10.01 30.93 23.03
CA VAL A 10 8.69 30.68 22.44
C VAL A 10 8.89 30.02 21.07
N LEU A 11 8.38 28.79 20.92
CA LEU A 11 8.40 28.06 19.67
C LEU A 11 7.02 28.16 18.99
N ASP A 12 6.94 28.97 17.94
CA ASP A 12 5.76 29.03 17.08
C ASP A 12 5.75 27.86 16.08
N LEU A 13 4.81 26.93 16.30
CA LEU A 13 4.57 25.74 15.47
C LEU A 13 3.51 25.98 14.38
N GLY A 14 3.01 27.21 14.25
CA GLY A 14 1.95 27.57 13.31
C GLY A 14 0.54 27.25 13.80
N THR A 15 -0.45 27.55 12.97
CA THR A 15 -1.87 27.33 13.25
C THR A 15 -2.34 26.02 12.62
N ALA A 16 -2.97 25.16 13.42
CA ALA A 16 -3.56 23.91 12.95
C ALA A 16 -4.91 24.18 12.26
N ASN A 17 -5.14 23.56 11.10
CA ASN A 17 -6.51 23.44 10.59
C ASN A 17 -7.33 22.46 11.47
N PRO A 18 -8.68 22.41 11.34
CA PRO A 18 -9.51 21.55 12.18
C PRO A 18 -9.14 20.05 12.13
N LYS A 19 -8.75 19.52 10.97
CA LYS A 19 -8.35 18.11 10.82
C LYS A 19 -6.98 17.82 11.42
N GLN A 20 -6.05 18.75 11.31
CA GLN A 20 -4.76 18.70 11.99
C GLN A 20 -4.95 18.75 13.51
N ALA A 21 -5.83 19.60 14.02
CA ALA A 21 -6.16 19.65 15.44
C ALA A 21 -6.71 18.30 15.94
N GLN A 22 -7.66 17.70 15.21
CA GLN A 22 -8.16 16.35 15.51
C GLN A 22 -7.02 15.31 15.56
N PHE A 23 -6.07 15.37 14.62
CA PHE A 23 -4.92 14.47 14.61
C PHE A 23 -3.98 14.71 15.81
N TYR A 24 -3.74 15.97 16.18
CA TYR A 24 -2.92 16.35 17.34
C TYR A 24 -3.56 15.91 18.66
N GLU A 25 -4.88 15.97 18.75
CA GLU A 25 -5.68 15.59 19.91
C GLU A 25 -5.95 14.09 20.00
N SER A 26 -5.84 13.34 18.91
CA SER A 26 -6.08 11.89 18.94
C SER A 26 -5.20 11.17 19.96
N ARG A 27 -5.85 10.29 20.74
CA ARG A 27 -5.27 9.42 21.76
C ARG A 27 -5.52 7.94 21.50
N THR A 28 -6.08 7.57 20.36
CA THR A 28 -6.28 6.17 19.97
C THR A 28 -4.94 5.48 19.67
N LEU A 29 -4.83 4.17 19.90
CA LEU A 29 -3.59 3.41 19.67
C LEU A 29 -3.08 3.59 18.23
N TYR A 30 -3.95 3.38 17.24
CA TYR A 30 -3.69 3.63 15.83
C TYR A 30 -4.55 4.79 15.33
N THR A 31 -3.90 5.85 14.81
CA THR A 31 -4.61 6.97 14.18
C THR A 31 -4.06 7.22 12.79
N ALA A 32 -4.88 7.01 11.77
CA ALA A 32 -4.54 7.33 10.40
C ALA A 32 -5.15 8.69 10.00
N TYR A 33 -4.32 9.61 9.52
CA TYR A 33 -4.74 10.84 8.88
C TYR A 33 -4.54 10.69 7.38
N GLY A 34 -5.61 10.56 6.59
CA GLY A 34 -5.51 10.15 5.20
C GLY A 34 -6.61 10.65 4.28
N GLY A 35 -6.42 10.53 2.97
CA GLY A 35 -7.40 11.00 1.97
C GLY A 35 -6.72 11.60 0.74
N ALA A 36 -7.10 12.82 0.38
CA ALA A 36 -6.60 13.52 -0.80
C ALA A 36 -5.13 13.97 -0.64
N LYS A 37 -4.41 14.11 -1.76
CA LYS A 37 -3.09 14.74 -1.78
C LYS A 37 -3.21 16.23 -1.41
N GLY A 38 -2.15 16.76 -0.78
CA GLY A 38 -2.11 18.18 -0.38
C GLY A 38 -2.83 18.55 0.92
N GLY A 39 -3.50 17.62 1.62
CA GLY A 39 -4.23 17.92 2.88
C GLY A 39 -3.39 18.22 4.14
N GLY A 40 -2.09 18.55 4.00
CA GLY A 40 -1.25 18.96 5.14
C GLY A 40 -0.83 17.85 6.12
N LYS A 41 -0.92 16.58 5.71
CA LYS A 41 -0.66 15.39 6.53
C LYS A 41 0.80 15.27 7.00
N THR A 42 1.76 15.38 6.08
CA THR A 42 3.19 15.27 6.38
C THR A 42 3.65 16.36 7.35
N HIS A 43 3.12 17.58 7.21
CA HIS A 43 3.35 18.66 8.17
C HIS A 43 2.80 18.32 9.56
N ALA A 44 1.58 17.76 9.62
CA ALA A 44 0.96 17.34 10.87
C ALA A 44 1.79 16.29 11.63
N VAL A 45 2.42 15.35 10.93
CA VAL A 45 3.37 14.39 11.54
C VAL A 45 4.48 15.12 12.30
N ARG A 46 5.13 16.10 11.68
CA ARG A 46 6.23 16.86 12.29
C ARG A 46 5.77 17.64 13.51
N ILE A 47 4.68 18.40 13.38
CA ILE A 47 4.15 19.21 14.49
C ILE A 47 3.79 18.33 15.68
N LYS A 48 3.12 17.20 15.44
CA LYS A 48 2.75 16.28 16.52
C LYS A 48 3.97 15.61 17.15
N ALA A 49 4.96 15.21 16.37
CA ALA A 49 6.19 14.62 16.89
C ALA A 49 6.98 15.63 17.76
N VAL A 50 7.16 16.86 17.29
CA VAL A 50 7.82 17.94 18.05
C VAL A 50 7.01 18.29 19.30
N GLY A 51 5.69 18.45 19.18
CA GLY A 51 4.81 18.69 20.33
C GLY A 51 4.87 17.58 21.37
N GLY A 52 4.94 16.32 20.93
CA GLY A 52 5.19 15.17 21.78
C GLY A 52 6.52 15.23 22.51
N ALA A 53 7.61 15.51 21.78
CA ALA A 53 8.95 15.65 22.33
C ALA A 53 9.07 16.75 23.38
N LEU A 54 8.38 17.88 23.18
CA LEU A 54 8.31 18.99 24.13
C LEU A 54 7.41 18.68 25.34
N ARG A 55 6.31 17.95 25.14
CA ARG A 55 5.33 17.65 26.19
C ARG A 55 5.77 16.53 27.12
N TRP A 56 6.45 15.51 26.61
CA TRP A 56 6.80 14.29 27.34
C TRP A 56 8.32 14.16 27.45
N PRO A 57 8.94 14.59 28.57
CA PRO A 57 10.37 14.42 28.77
C PRO A 57 10.82 12.97 28.60
N GLY A 58 11.88 12.76 27.81
CA GLY A 58 12.44 11.42 27.56
C GLY A 58 11.66 10.57 26.56
N ILE A 59 10.64 11.11 25.88
CA ILE A 59 9.89 10.34 24.87
C ILE A 59 10.78 9.90 23.71
N ARG A 60 10.59 8.66 23.27
CA ARG A 60 11.29 8.10 22.10
C ARG A 60 10.34 8.02 20.92
N ILE A 61 10.58 8.84 19.91
CA ILE A 61 9.73 8.95 18.72
C ILE A 61 10.48 8.43 17.49
N LEU A 62 9.80 7.64 16.66
CA LEU A 62 10.26 7.23 15.34
C LEU A 62 9.39 7.85 14.25
N ILE A 63 9.98 8.46 13.23
CA ILE A 63 9.31 8.84 11.97
C ILE A 63 9.89 7.99 10.85
N VAL A 64 9.03 7.23 10.17
CA VAL A 64 9.42 6.28 9.12
C VAL A 64 8.90 6.71 7.75
N ARG A 65 9.77 6.55 6.75
CA ARG A 65 9.45 6.64 5.31
C ARG A 65 10.00 5.43 4.56
N ARG A 66 9.47 5.18 3.37
CA ARG A 66 9.94 4.08 2.51
C ARG A 66 11.42 4.27 2.14
N THR A 67 11.82 5.46 1.70
CA THR A 67 13.21 5.75 1.28
C THR A 67 13.84 6.88 2.08
N TYR A 68 15.17 6.88 2.19
CA TYR A 68 15.92 7.95 2.86
C TYR A 68 15.80 9.31 2.15
N PRO A 69 15.88 9.42 0.80
CA PRO A 69 15.70 10.70 0.13
C PRO A 69 14.35 11.36 0.43
N GLU A 70 13.26 10.57 0.42
CA GLU A 70 11.94 11.06 0.82
C GLU A 70 11.92 11.50 2.29
N LEU A 71 12.51 10.70 3.19
CA LEU A 71 12.61 11.04 4.61
C LEU A 71 13.35 12.37 4.84
N GLN A 72 14.45 12.57 4.12
CA GLN A 72 15.27 13.76 4.23
C GLN A 72 14.48 15.01 3.80
N GLN A 73 13.88 14.97 2.62
CA GLN A 73 13.15 16.09 2.04
C GLN A 73 11.83 16.37 2.78
N ASN A 74 11.08 15.32 3.12
CA ASN A 74 9.75 15.48 3.69
C ASN A 74 9.78 15.74 5.19
N HIS A 75 10.76 15.22 5.93
CA HIS A 75 10.76 15.27 7.40
C HIS A 75 12.02 15.91 8.00
N ILE A 76 13.22 15.45 7.66
CA ILE A 76 14.45 15.90 8.32
C ILE A 76 14.65 17.41 8.08
N GLU A 77 14.79 17.84 6.83
CA GLU A 77 15.07 19.24 6.51
C GLU A 77 13.97 20.19 7.01
N PRO A 78 12.66 19.90 6.86
CA PRO A 78 11.62 20.74 7.44
C PRO A 78 11.60 20.74 8.97
N ALA A 79 11.94 19.62 9.63
CA ALA A 79 12.00 19.55 11.09
C ALA A 79 13.16 20.40 11.65
N LEU A 80 14.32 20.43 10.97
CA LEU A 80 15.46 21.26 11.36
C LEU A 80 15.19 22.77 11.17
N LYS A 81 14.32 23.13 10.23
CA LYS A 81 13.82 24.51 10.10
C LYS A 81 12.81 24.87 11.19
N LEU A 82 12.06 23.88 11.65
CA LEU A 82 11.02 24.04 12.68
C LEU A 82 11.63 24.13 14.07
N VAL A 83 12.61 23.29 14.40
CA VAL A 83 13.18 23.16 15.75
C VAL A 83 14.53 23.87 15.79
N PRO A 84 14.65 24.98 16.52
CA PRO A 84 15.91 25.72 16.58
C PRO A 84 16.97 24.96 17.42
N PRO A 85 18.27 25.22 17.20
CA PRO A 85 19.36 24.55 17.91
C PRO A 85 19.31 24.69 19.44
N GLU A 86 18.69 25.76 19.95
CA GLU A 86 18.46 25.97 21.38
C GLU A 86 17.47 24.96 21.98
N VAL A 87 16.70 24.22 21.17
CA VAL A 87 15.72 23.23 21.63
C VAL A 87 16.24 21.81 21.48
N ALA A 88 16.89 21.53 20.35
CA ALA A 88 17.36 20.20 20.02
C ALA A 88 18.57 20.23 19.07
N THR A 89 19.43 19.22 19.22
CA THR A 89 20.61 19.02 18.38
C THR A 89 20.42 17.83 17.46
N TYR A 90 20.73 17.99 16.17
CA TYR A 90 20.63 16.93 15.18
C TYR A 90 21.97 16.24 14.93
N ASN A 91 21.98 14.92 15.02
CA ASN A 91 23.09 14.07 14.62
C ASN A 91 22.79 13.46 13.25
N VAL A 92 23.55 13.86 12.23
CA VAL A 92 23.37 13.43 10.83
C VAL A 92 23.62 11.92 10.66
N THR A 93 24.68 11.40 11.27
CA THR A 93 25.09 9.99 11.16
C THR A 93 24.01 9.06 11.71
N ASN A 94 23.48 9.38 12.89
CA ASN A 94 22.47 8.59 13.57
C ASN A 94 21.04 8.96 13.16
N ARG A 95 20.87 10.03 12.36
CA ARG A 95 19.58 10.60 11.94
C ARG A 95 18.66 10.83 13.14
N LEU A 96 19.21 11.47 14.17
CA LEU A 96 18.60 11.60 15.49
C LEU A 96 18.55 13.06 15.91
N LEU A 97 17.36 13.55 16.23
CA LEU A 97 17.14 14.87 16.84
C LEU A 97 16.93 14.71 18.34
N THR A 98 17.87 15.21 19.15
CA THR A 98 17.87 15.07 20.61
C THR A 98 17.51 16.39 21.27
N PHE A 99 16.42 16.39 22.05
CA PHE A 99 15.91 17.56 22.76
C PHE A 99 16.59 17.72 24.12
N MET A 100 16.62 18.95 24.65
CA MET A 100 17.23 19.25 25.95
C MET A 100 16.62 18.49 27.14
N ASN A 101 15.36 18.04 27.01
CA ASN A 101 14.66 17.26 28.04
C ASN A 101 14.86 15.74 27.92
N GLY A 102 15.82 15.30 27.10
CA GLY A 102 16.13 13.90 26.86
C GLY A 102 15.23 13.19 25.85
N SER A 103 14.21 13.87 25.31
CA SER A 103 13.36 13.34 24.24
C SER A 103 14.14 13.18 22.94
N ILE A 104 13.76 12.20 22.13
CA ILE A 104 14.38 11.96 20.82
C ILE A 104 13.34 11.81 19.72
N ILE A 105 13.67 12.30 18.53
CA ILE A 105 13.02 11.95 17.27
C ILE A 105 14.06 11.29 16.36
N ARG A 106 13.90 9.99 16.12
CA ARG A 106 14.71 9.24 15.15
C ARG A 106 14.01 9.26 13.79
N PHE A 107 14.78 9.53 12.74
CA PHE A 107 14.31 9.45 11.37
C PHE A 107 14.77 8.13 10.75
N GLY A 108 13.82 7.23 10.50
CA GLY A 108 14.04 5.90 9.95
C GLY A 108 13.58 5.76 8.49
N HIS A 109 14.35 5.03 7.70
CA HIS A 109 13.91 4.56 6.37
C HIS A 109 13.64 3.05 6.40
N TYR A 110 12.79 2.54 5.52
CA TYR A 110 12.45 1.12 5.47
C TYR A 110 12.44 0.60 4.02
N PRO A 111 13.58 0.15 3.49
CA PRO A 111 13.71 -0.19 2.06
C PRO A 111 13.00 -1.49 1.62
N GLY A 112 12.30 -2.20 2.52
CA GLY A 112 11.68 -3.50 2.25
C GLY A 112 12.69 -4.65 2.36
N GLY A 113 12.27 -5.82 2.87
CA GLY A 113 13.12 -7.02 3.06
C GLY A 113 14.26 -6.89 4.09
N ALA A 114 15.14 -5.89 3.94
CA ALA A 114 16.24 -5.60 4.86
C ALA A 114 15.82 -4.76 6.08
N GLY A 115 14.68 -4.05 6.00
CA GLY A 115 14.20 -3.17 7.07
C GLY A 115 13.92 -3.91 8.38
N GLU A 116 13.43 -5.15 8.32
CA GLU A 116 13.10 -5.94 9.53
C GLU A 116 14.29 -6.08 10.49
N ARG A 117 15.50 -6.28 9.95
CA ARG A 117 16.73 -6.41 10.74
C ARG A 117 17.14 -5.10 11.42
N GLU A 118 16.87 -3.95 10.80
CA GLU A 118 17.26 -2.63 11.34
C GLU A 118 16.40 -2.24 12.56
N TYR A 119 15.13 -2.62 12.55
CA TYR A 119 14.18 -2.27 13.62
C TYR A 119 14.06 -3.36 14.69
N GLN A 120 14.63 -4.54 14.47
CA GLN A 120 14.72 -5.57 15.49
C GLN A 120 15.46 -5.04 16.73
N GLY A 121 14.86 -5.18 17.90
CA GLY A 121 15.45 -4.74 19.16
C GLY A 121 15.22 -3.25 19.49
N GLN A 122 14.64 -2.46 18.58
CA GLN A 122 14.37 -1.04 18.84
C GLN A 122 13.10 -0.83 19.67
N GLU A 123 13.06 0.29 20.39
CA GLU A 123 11.97 0.64 21.30
C GLU A 123 11.60 2.11 21.17
N TYR A 124 10.31 2.35 20.94
CA TYR A 124 9.72 3.68 20.81
C TYR A 124 8.43 3.77 21.62
N ASP A 125 8.12 5.00 22.04
CA ASP A 125 6.82 5.33 22.61
C ASP A 125 5.84 5.68 21.51
N TRP A 126 6.25 6.54 20.56
CA TRP A 126 5.44 6.93 19.41
C TRP A 126 6.13 6.54 18.09
N ILE A 127 5.36 6.00 17.17
CA ILE A 127 5.81 5.69 15.80
C ILE A 127 4.91 6.43 14.82
N PHE A 128 5.51 7.10 13.85
CA PHE A 128 4.84 7.75 12.73
C PHE A 128 5.22 7.03 11.45
N LEU A 129 4.26 6.38 10.80
CA LEU A 129 4.42 5.76 9.48
C LEU A 129 3.81 6.67 8.42
N ASP A 130 4.65 7.42 7.72
CA ASP A 130 4.20 8.40 6.73
C ASP A 130 4.11 7.75 5.33
N GLU A 131 3.01 8.00 4.62
CA GLU A 131 2.55 7.25 3.43
C GLU A 131 2.47 5.73 3.68
N ALA A 132 1.72 5.33 4.70
CA ALA A 132 1.50 3.94 5.11
C ALA A 132 1.02 3.03 3.97
N THR A 133 0.35 3.57 2.95
CA THR A 133 -0.05 2.80 1.75
C THR A 133 1.13 2.36 0.88
N GLN A 134 2.33 2.86 1.12
CA GLN A 134 3.56 2.34 0.51
C GLN A 134 4.08 1.09 1.21
N PHE A 135 3.51 0.68 2.37
CA PHE A 135 3.95 -0.42 3.22
C PHE A 135 3.00 -1.61 3.15
N THR A 136 3.53 -2.83 3.27
CA THR A 136 2.70 -4.03 3.43
C THR A 136 2.13 -4.09 4.84
N GLU A 137 1.06 -4.87 5.04
CA GLU A 137 0.49 -5.05 6.37
C GLU A 137 1.50 -5.70 7.32
N GLN A 138 2.31 -6.64 6.83
CA GLN A 138 3.37 -7.29 7.61
C GLN A 138 4.39 -6.26 8.12
N GLU A 139 4.87 -5.37 7.26
CA GLU A 139 5.83 -4.33 7.66
C GLU A 139 5.23 -3.39 8.71
N PHE A 140 3.95 -3.00 8.56
CA PHE A 140 3.23 -2.23 9.55
C PHE A 140 3.16 -2.95 10.92
N ARG A 141 2.85 -4.26 10.93
CA ARG A 141 2.77 -5.05 12.17
C ARG A 141 4.14 -5.20 12.84
N ILE A 142 5.20 -5.40 12.06
CA ILE A 142 6.58 -5.52 12.56
C ILE A 142 7.02 -4.21 13.22
N LEU A 143 6.77 -3.07 12.58
CA LEU A 143 7.02 -1.76 13.19
C LEU A 143 6.17 -1.57 14.45
N GLY A 144 4.93 -2.05 14.47
CA GLY A 144 4.07 -2.07 15.65
C GLY A 144 4.70 -2.78 16.85
N GLY A 145 5.48 -3.85 16.61
CA GLY A 145 6.24 -4.55 17.64
C GLY A 145 7.34 -3.72 18.32
N CYS A 146 7.75 -2.60 17.72
CA CYS A 146 8.72 -1.68 18.33
C CYS A 146 8.07 -0.72 19.35
N LEU A 147 6.74 -0.70 19.45
CA LEU A 147 5.95 0.21 20.30
C LEU A 147 5.90 -0.27 21.76
N ARG A 148 7.06 -0.48 22.38
CA ARG A 148 7.22 -1.29 23.61
C ARG A 148 7.98 -0.65 24.76
N GLY A 149 8.21 0.66 24.73
CA GLY A 149 8.92 1.35 25.83
C GLY A 149 8.28 1.12 27.21
N THR A 150 9.08 0.98 28.26
CA THR A 150 8.60 0.72 29.64
C THR A 150 8.16 2.00 30.39
N SER A 151 8.25 3.16 29.73
CA SER A 151 7.83 4.44 30.30
C SER A 151 6.30 4.52 30.46
N ARG A 152 5.83 5.39 31.35
CA ARG A 152 4.39 5.74 31.49
C ARG A 152 3.83 6.53 30.30
N ILE A 153 4.67 6.85 29.31
CA ILE A 153 4.26 7.61 28.14
C ILE A 153 3.33 6.73 27.28
N PRO A 154 2.14 7.22 26.89
CA PRO A 154 1.21 6.43 26.10
C PRO A 154 1.81 5.98 24.78
N LYS A 155 1.64 4.70 24.46
CA LYS A 155 2.12 4.08 23.23
C LYS A 155 1.20 4.38 22.07
N ARG A 156 1.71 5.00 21.01
CA ARG A 156 0.87 5.49 19.91
C ARG A 156 1.51 5.29 18.55
N PHE A 157 0.71 4.83 17.61
CA PHE A 157 1.10 4.62 16.24
C PHE A 157 0.26 5.51 15.33
N TYR A 158 0.92 6.46 14.70
CA TYR A 158 0.32 7.45 13.83
C TYR A 158 0.65 7.14 12.38
N LEU A 159 -0.35 7.25 11.50
CA LEU A 159 -0.18 6.95 10.09
C LEU A 159 -0.62 8.14 9.25
N THR A 160 0.04 8.35 8.11
CA THR A 160 -0.54 9.14 7.03
C THR A 160 -0.71 8.27 5.80
N CYS A 161 -1.73 8.53 4.99
CA CYS A 161 -1.96 7.74 3.79
C CYS A 161 -2.77 8.48 2.73
N ASN A 162 -2.61 8.05 1.49
CA ASN A 162 -3.51 8.34 0.39
C ASN A 162 -3.90 7.02 -0.30
N PRO A 163 -5.08 6.90 -0.93
CA PRO A 163 -5.46 5.67 -1.63
C PRO A 163 -4.40 5.23 -2.65
N GLY A 164 -4.09 3.93 -2.68
CA GLY A 164 -3.20 3.31 -3.67
C GLY A 164 -2.05 2.55 -3.01
N GLY A 165 -1.06 2.13 -3.80
CA GLY A 165 0.13 1.43 -3.31
C GLY A 165 -0.13 0.01 -2.78
N VAL A 166 0.93 -0.70 -2.42
CA VAL A 166 0.87 -2.09 -1.91
C VAL A 166 0.06 -2.21 -0.62
N GLY A 167 -0.02 -1.13 0.15
CA GLY A 167 -0.76 -1.05 1.39
C GLY A 167 -2.23 -0.66 1.26
N HIS A 168 -2.72 -0.40 0.04
CA HIS A 168 -4.11 0.05 -0.20
C HIS A 168 -5.12 -0.79 0.59
N SER A 169 -5.08 -2.11 0.39
CA SER A 169 -6.10 -3.03 0.88
C SER A 169 -6.16 -3.09 2.40
N TRP A 170 -5.02 -3.16 3.08
CA TRP A 170 -5.03 -3.27 4.55
C TRP A 170 -5.38 -1.95 5.22
N VAL A 171 -4.95 -0.81 4.66
CA VAL A 171 -5.32 0.52 5.20
C VAL A 171 -6.82 0.74 5.01
N LYS A 172 -7.36 0.45 3.82
CA LYS A 172 -8.80 0.55 3.55
C LYS A 172 -9.60 -0.34 4.49
N ARG A 173 -9.21 -1.61 4.63
CA ARG A 173 -9.86 -2.58 5.52
C ARG A 173 -9.95 -2.10 6.96
N LEU A 174 -8.84 -1.65 7.54
CA LEU A 174 -8.77 -1.26 8.96
C LEU A 174 -9.41 0.10 9.24
N PHE A 175 -9.15 1.10 8.40
CA PHE A 175 -9.45 2.50 8.71
C PHE A 175 -10.71 3.03 8.01
N ILE A 176 -11.08 2.47 6.86
CA ILE A 176 -12.20 2.95 6.05
C ILE A 176 -13.39 2.00 6.18
N ASP A 177 -13.20 0.74 5.79
CA ASP A 177 -14.24 -0.29 5.81
C ASP A 177 -14.53 -0.79 7.23
N ARG A 178 -13.59 -0.54 8.16
CA ARG A 178 -13.67 -0.96 9.57
C ARG A 178 -13.96 -2.46 9.73
N VAL A 179 -13.29 -3.28 8.91
CA VAL A 179 -13.38 -4.74 8.94
C VAL A 179 -12.20 -5.31 9.71
N PHE A 180 -12.48 -5.90 10.86
CA PHE A 180 -11.47 -6.37 11.81
C PHE A 180 -11.42 -7.90 11.87
N ARG A 181 -10.21 -8.47 11.91
CA ARG A 181 -9.98 -9.91 12.02
C ARG A 181 -10.22 -10.37 13.46
N ARG A 182 -10.93 -11.48 13.63
CA ARG A 182 -11.04 -12.20 14.91
C ARG A 182 -10.07 -13.37 14.91
N GLY A 183 -9.20 -13.40 15.91
CA GLY A 183 -8.29 -14.51 16.16
C GLY A 183 -8.93 -15.60 17.00
N ARG A 184 -8.13 -16.58 17.44
CA ARG A 184 -8.59 -17.64 18.34
C ARG A 184 -8.71 -17.14 19.79
N THR A 185 -7.94 -16.11 20.13
CA THR A 185 -7.96 -15.44 21.42
C THR A 185 -8.30 -13.95 21.25
N GLU A 186 -8.59 -13.27 22.35
CA GLU A 186 -8.74 -11.82 22.38
C GLU A 186 -7.44 -11.11 21.95
N GLU A 187 -6.28 -11.62 22.39
CA GLU A 187 -4.96 -11.09 22.01
C GLU A 187 -4.66 -11.24 20.50
N GLU A 188 -5.16 -12.30 19.86
CA GLU A 188 -5.04 -12.51 18.42
C GLU A 188 -6.07 -11.69 17.61
N SER A 189 -7.03 -11.02 18.28
CA SER A 189 -8.11 -10.28 17.64
C SER A 189 -7.79 -8.79 17.49
N GLU A 190 -8.21 -8.19 16.38
CA GLU A 190 -8.13 -6.75 16.18
C GLU A 190 -9.30 -6.06 16.91
N ASN A 191 -9.00 -5.16 17.86
CA ASN A 191 -10.02 -4.37 18.55
C ASN A 191 -10.39 -3.12 17.72
N PRO A 192 -11.67 -2.93 17.34
CA PRO A 192 -12.11 -1.73 16.62
C PRO A 192 -11.75 -0.42 17.33
N ASP A 193 -11.79 -0.37 18.65
CA ASP A 193 -11.55 0.85 19.44
C ASP A 193 -10.09 1.33 19.35
N ASP A 194 -9.18 0.48 18.89
CA ASP A 194 -7.78 0.83 18.67
C ASP A 194 -7.55 1.63 17.38
N TYR A 195 -8.55 1.81 16.52
CA TYR A 195 -8.36 2.42 15.19
C TYR A 195 -9.25 3.64 14.98
N THR A 196 -8.63 4.77 14.66
CA THR A 196 -9.29 6.02 14.28
C THR A 196 -8.80 6.49 12.92
N PHE A 197 -9.72 6.93 12.06
CA PHE A 197 -9.42 7.56 10.78
C PHE A 197 -9.86 9.02 10.78
N ILE A 198 -9.00 9.89 10.31
CA ILE A 198 -9.27 11.31 10.11
C ILE A 198 -9.11 11.58 8.61
N PHE A 199 -10.18 12.00 7.97
CA PHE A 199 -10.14 12.35 6.55
C PHE A 199 -9.42 13.70 6.34
N ALA A 200 -8.53 13.74 5.35
CA ALA A 200 -7.79 14.91 4.90
C ALA A 200 -8.20 15.29 3.48
N SER A 201 -8.73 16.50 3.31
CA SER A 201 -9.01 17.11 2.01
C SER A 201 -7.95 18.13 1.64
N VAL A 202 -7.79 18.43 0.35
CA VAL A 202 -6.91 19.54 -0.08
C VAL A 202 -7.45 20.89 0.39
N GLU A 203 -8.77 21.00 0.54
CA GLU A 203 -9.50 22.16 1.06
C GLU A 203 -9.13 22.50 2.50
N ASP A 204 -8.70 21.52 3.29
CA ASP A 204 -8.26 21.75 4.67
C ASP A 204 -6.95 22.55 4.72
N ASN A 205 -6.15 22.54 3.65
CA ASN A 205 -4.83 23.17 3.61
C ASN A 205 -4.88 24.57 2.98
N LEU A 206 -5.48 25.51 3.71
CA LEU A 206 -5.56 26.92 3.30
C LEU A 206 -4.20 27.55 2.94
N PRO A 207 -3.08 27.29 3.66
CA PRO A 207 -1.78 27.79 3.26
C PRO A 207 -1.35 27.32 1.86
N LEU A 208 -1.57 26.05 1.52
CA LEU A 208 -1.28 25.52 0.18
C LEU A 208 -2.16 26.18 -0.88
N LEU A 209 -3.47 26.30 -0.63
CA LEU A 209 -4.39 26.91 -1.57
C LEU A 209 -4.07 28.39 -1.86
N LYS A 210 -3.57 29.12 -0.86
CA LYS A 210 -3.10 30.50 -1.02
C LYS A 210 -1.78 30.58 -1.81
N ALA A 211 -0.85 29.67 -1.54
CA ALA A 211 0.47 29.66 -2.16
C ALA A 211 0.49 29.04 -3.57
N SER A 212 -0.50 28.20 -3.91
CA SER A 212 -0.55 27.46 -5.17
C SER A 212 -2.01 27.22 -5.60
N PRO A 213 -2.73 28.28 -6.03
CA PRO A 213 -4.15 28.19 -6.37
C PRO A 213 -4.45 27.22 -7.53
N GLU A 214 -3.48 26.95 -8.42
CA GLU A 214 -3.61 26.02 -9.53
C GLU A 214 -3.51 24.55 -9.11
N TYR A 215 -3.05 24.25 -7.88
CA TYR A 215 -2.80 22.87 -7.43
C TYR A 215 -4.05 21.99 -7.52
N VAL A 216 -5.21 22.55 -7.15
CA VAL A 216 -6.50 21.86 -7.27
C VAL A 216 -6.82 21.53 -8.73
N LYS A 217 -6.56 22.47 -9.65
CA LYS A 217 -6.76 22.27 -11.09
C LYS A 217 -5.87 21.15 -11.63
N MET A 218 -4.62 21.06 -11.17
CA MET A 218 -3.71 19.97 -11.53
C MET A 218 -4.23 18.61 -11.07
N LEU A 219 -4.69 18.49 -9.82
CA LEU A 219 -5.29 17.24 -9.32
C LEU A 219 -6.57 16.88 -10.09
N SER A 220 -7.38 17.88 -10.46
CA SER A 220 -8.60 17.70 -11.24
C SER A 220 -8.36 17.30 -12.69
N ALA A 221 -7.16 17.49 -13.22
CA ALA A 221 -6.77 17.11 -14.58
C ALA A 221 -6.27 15.66 -14.69
N LEU A 222 -6.14 14.94 -13.57
CA LEU A 222 -5.76 13.53 -13.56
C LEU A 222 -6.86 12.65 -14.21
N PRO A 223 -6.50 11.46 -14.74
CA PRO A 223 -7.46 10.43 -15.15
C PRO A 223 -8.48 10.13 -14.04
N GLU A 224 -9.70 9.71 -14.40
CA GLU A 224 -10.85 9.63 -13.48
C GLU A 224 -10.55 8.89 -12.17
N ASN A 225 -9.94 7.71 -12.26
CA ASN A 225 -9.56 6.89 -11.11
C ASN A 225 -8.54 7.61 -10.21
N LEU A 226 -7.48 8.17 -10.79
CA LEU A 226 -6.44 8.91 -10.07
C LEU A 226 -6.96 10.23 -9.50
N ARG A 227 -7.86 10.90 -10.21
CA ARG A 227 -8.56 12.09 -9.74
C ARG A 227 -9.41 11.75 -8.53
N ARG A 228 -10.30 10.76 -8.63
CA ARG A 228 -11.11 10.33 -7.48
C ARG A 228 -10.24 9.97 -6.27
N ALA A 229 -9.16 9.22 -6.47
CA ALA A 229 -8.23 8.86 -5.41
C ALA A 229 -7.49 10.07 -4.81
N TYR A 230 -6.82 10.88 -5.63
CA TYR A 230 -5.87 11.89 -5.14
C TYR A 230 -6.48 13.27 -4.93
N ARG A 231 -7.58 13.60 -5.63
CA ARG A 231 -8.30 14.87 -5.46
C ARG A 231 -9.38 14.78 -4.38
N TYR A 232 -10.11 13.67 -4.34
CA TYR A 232 -11.26 13.49 -3.45
C TYR A 232 -11.02 12.47 -2.33
N GLY A 233 -9.87 11.80 -2.31
CA GLY A 233 -9.55 10.82 -1.27
C GLY A 233 -10.45 9.58 -1.32
N ASP A 234 -10.99 9.24 -2.49
CA ASP A 234 -11.89 8.12 -2.67
C ASP A 234 -11.10 6.80 -2.68
N TRP A 235 -11.30 6.00 -1.63
CA TRP A 235 -10.66 4.71 -1.43
C TRP A 235 -11.21 3.60 -2.33
N ASN A 236 -12.36 3.80 -2.98
CA ASN A 236 -12.91 2.85 -3.95
C ASN A 236 -12.48 3.15 -5.39
N ALA A 237 -11.79 4.27 -5.62
CA ALA A 237 -11.39 4.69 -6.96
C ALA A 237 -10.30 3.80 -7.60
N LEU A 238 -9.55 3.07 -6.77
CA LEU A 238 -8.44 2.21 -7.18
C LEU A 238 -8.70 0.73 -6.88
N SER A 239 -9.83 0.41 -6.24
CA SER A 239 -10.24 -0.97 -5.99
C SER A 239 -10.84 -1.55 -7.26
N GLY A 240 -10.14 -2.49 -7.91
CA GLY A 240 -10.66 -3.24 -9.06
C GLY A 240 -9.71 -3.42 -10.24
N SER A 241 -8.55 -2.76 -10.28
CA SER A 241 -7.64 -2.87 -11.43
C SER A 241 -6.21 -3.19 -10.98
N TYR A 242 -5.86 -4.47 -10.97
CA TYR A 242 -4.43 -4.88 -10.94
C TYR A 242 -3.68 -4.30 -12.17
N PHE A 243 -4.40 -4.11 -13.28
CA PHE A 243 -3.93 -3.44 -14.50
C PHE A 243 -4.66 -2.11 -14.69
N SER A 244 -4.08 -1.02 -14.18
CA SER A 244 -4.68 0.34 -14.26
C SER A 244 -4.74 0.91 -15.68
N GLU A 245 -3.96 0.34 -16.60
CA GLU A 245 -3.86 0.64 -18.01
C GLU A 245 -5.00 -0.01 -18.82
N PHE A 246 -5.65 -1.03 -18.25
CA PHE A 246 -6.80 -1.66 -18.90
C PHE A 246 -7.96 -0.66 -18.96
N SER A 247 -8.36 -0.36 -20.19
CA SER A 247 -9.51 0.47 -20.52
C SER A 247 -10.42 -0.32 -21.44
N GLU A 248 -11.67 -0.53 -21.05
CA GLU A 248 -12.68 -1.19 -21.87
C GLU A 248 -12.77 -0.56 -23.27
N ARG A 249 -12.72 0.77 -23.36
CA ARG A 249 -12.75 1.52 -24.63
C ARG A 249 -11.61 1.16 -25.59
N VAL A 250 -10.47 0.72 -25.07
CA VAL A 250 -9.25 0.45 -25.86
C VAL A 250 -9.01 -1.05 -26.04
N HIS A 251 -9.38 -1.85 -25.04
CA HIS A 251 -9.01 -3.27 -24.93
C HIS A 251 -10.20 -4.21 -25.08
N LEU A 252 -11.45 -3.72 -25.03
CA LEU A 252 -12.62 -4.46 -25.45
C LEU A 252 -13.05 -3.99 -26.84
N ILE A 253 -13.41 -4.96 -27.65
CA ILE A 253 -13.93 -4.78 -29.00
C ILE A 253 -15.15 -5.67 -29.17
N GLU A 254 -16.02 -5.31 -30.11
CA GLU A 254 -17.12 -6.19 -30.49
C GLU A 254 -16.57 -7.52 -31.02
N PRO A 255 -17.15 -8.67 -30.61
CA PRO A 255 -16.73 -9.97 -31.11
C PRO A 255 -16.79 -10.04 -32.64
N PHE A 256 -15.76 -10.63 -33.24
CA PHE A 256 -15.68 -10.87 -34.67
C PHE A 256 -15.21 -12.30 -34.94
N ALA A 257 -15.46 -12.78 -36.16
CA ALA A 257 -14.96 -14.08 -36.58
C ALA A 257 -13.43 -14.02 -36.74
N ILE A 258 -12.71 -14.81 -35.95
CA ILE A 258 -11.24 -14.88 -36.02
C ILE A 258 -10.83 -15.47 -37.38
N PRO A 259 -10.04 -14.77 -38.21
CA PRO A 259 -9.58 -15.28 -39.50
C PRO A 259 -8.89 -16.64 -39.39
N GLU A 260 -9.07 -17.51 -40.39
CA GLU A 260 -8.54 -18.88 -40.36
C GLU A 260 -7.02 -18.91 -40.26
N GLY A 261 -6.33 -18.03 -41.01
CA GLY A 261 -4.87 -17.96 -41.07
C GLY A 261 -4.17 -17.41 -39.82
N TRP A 262 -4.91 -16.89 -38.84
CA TRP A 262 -4.31 -16.39 -37.59
C TRP A 262 -3.90 -17.54 -36.68
N ARG A 263 -2.75 -17.38 -36.03
CA ARG A 263 -2.25 -18.38 -35.07
C ARG A 263 -3.07 -18.33 -33.80
N ARG A 264 -3.37 -19.50 -33.23
CA ARG A 264 -4.16 -19.62 -32.00
C ARG A 264 -3.34 -20.30 -30.92
N TYR A 265 -3.32 -19.68 -29.75
CA TYR A 265 -2.68 -20.17 -28.55
C TYR A 265 -3.70 -20.30 -27.43
N ARG A 266 -3.34 -21.06 -26.41
CA ARG A 266 -4.09 -21.13 -25.17
C ARG A 266 -3.15 -20.88 -24.01
N THR A 267 -3.65 -20.25 -22.96
CA THR A 267 -2.93 -20.19 -21.68
C THR A 267 -3.85 -20.71 -20.59
N ILE A 268 -3.30 -21.47 -19.65
CA ILE A 268 -4.02 -21.99 -18.50
C ILE A 268 -3.31 -21.56 -17.22
N ASP A 269 -4.10 -21.25 -16.21
CA ASP A 269 -3.68 -21.20 -14.81
C ASP A 269 -4.57 -22.18 -14.05
N TYR A 270 -3.96 -23.06 -13.27
CA TYR A 270 -4.68 -24.16 -12.63
C TYR A 270 -4.22 -24.37 -11.20
N GLY A 271 -5.15 -24.11 -10.28
CA GLY A 271 -5.14 -24.64 -8.93
C GLY A 271 -6.41 -25.45 -8.67
N LEU A 272 -6.40 -26.27 -7.61
CA LEU A 272 -7.61 -26.99 -7.17
C LEU A 272 -8.75 -26.03 -6.77
N ASP A 273 -8.41 -24.81 -6.38
CA ASP A 273 -9.34 -23.71 -6.11
C ASP A 273 -9.95 -23.13 -7.39
N MET A 274 -9.19 -23.02 -8.48
CA MET A 274 -9.67 -22.44 -9.74
C MET A 274 -8.90 -22.94 -10.97
N LEU A 275 -9.64 -23.40 -11.99
CA LEU A 275 -9.17 -23.38 -13.37
C LEU A 275 -9.46 -22.02 -13.98
N ALA A 276 -8.48 -21.44 -14.68
CA ALA A 276 -8.65 -20.35 -15.64
C ALA A 276 -7.98 -20.74 -16.97
N CYS A 277 -8.66 -20.50 -18.09
CA CYS A 277 -8.19 -20.85 -19.42
C CYS A 277 -8.61 -19.80 -20.43
N LEU A 278 -7.67 -19.27 -21.19
CA LEU A 278 -7.91 -18.26 -22.23
C LEU A 278 -7.46 -18.77 -23.60
N TRP A 279 -8.27 -18.50 -24.63
CA TRP A 279 -7.90 -18.72 -26.03
C TRP A 279 -7.54 -17.38 -26.67
N ILE A 280 -6.39 -17.37 -27.34
CA ILE A 280 -5.74 -16.16 -27.84
C ILE A 280 -5.43 -16.34 -29.32
N ALA A 281 -5.93 -15.44 -30.16
CA ALA A 281 -5.56 -15.37 -31.57
C ALA A 281 -4.51 -14.28 -31.77
N VAL A 282 -3.54 -14.51 -32.66
CA VAL A 282 -2.49 -13.55 -32.99
C VAL A 282 -2.55 -13.23 -34.47
N ASP A 283 -2.73 -11.94 -34.79
CA ASP A 283 -2.75 -11.48 -36.16
C ASP A 283 -1.36 -11.39 -36.79
N GLU A 284 -1.30 -11.08 -38.09
CA GLU A 284 -0.07 -10.98 -38.87
C GLU A 284 0.89 -9.88 -38.36
N THR A 285 0.39 -8.93 -37.58
CA THR A 285 1.18 -7.84 -36.96
C THR A 285 1.66 -8.18 -35.55
N GLY A 286 1.25 -9.33 -35.01
CA GLY A 286 1.58 -9.76 -33.65
C GLY A 286 0.62 -9.24 -32.58
N ARG A 287 -0.54 -8.68 -32.95
CA ARG A 287 -1.55 -8.27 -31.96
C ARG A 287 -2.34 -9.48 -31.47
N CYS A 288 -2.45 -9.60 -30.15
CA CYS A 288 -3.15 -10.69 -29.49
C CYS A 288 -4.60 -10.31 -29.16
N TYR A 289 -5.52 -11.25 -29.40
CA TYR A 289 -6.94 -11.12 -29.12
C TYR A 289 -7.39 -12.30 -28.26
N VAL A 290 -7.82 -12.02 -27.02
CA VAL A 290 -8.52 -13.03 -26.21
C VAL A 290 -9.94 -13.12 -26.74
N TYR A 291 -10.29 -14.25 -27.35
CA TYR A 291 -11.60 -14.43 -27.99
C TYR A 291 -12.50 -15.44 -27.28
N ARG A 292 -11.95 -16.17 -26.30
CA ARG A 292 -12.71 -17.09 -25.45
C ARG A 292 -12.00 -17.23 -24.11
N GLU A 293 -12.80 -17.39 -23.07
CA GLU A 293 -12.32 -17.72 -21.73
C GLU A 293 -13.23 -18.75 -21.06
N VAL A 294 -12.64 -19.53 -20.17
CA VAL A 294 -13.37 -20.43 -19.26
C VAL A 294 -12.68 -20.38 -17.92
N HIS A 295 -13.47 -20.27 -16.85
CA HIS A 295 -12.99 -20.43 -15.49
C HIS A 295 -13.96 -21.29 -14.66
N LYS A 296 -13.45 -22.18 -13.82
CA LYS A 296 -14.27 -23.03 -12.96
C LYS A 296 -13.50 -23.56 -11.74
N ALA A 297 -14.09 -23.36 -10.56
CA ALA A 297 -13.52 -23.84 -9.30
C ALA A 297 -13.75 -25.35 -9.08
N GLY A 298 -12.86 -25.96 -8.29
CA GLY A 298 -13.06 -27.31 -7.74
C GLY A 298 -12.98 -28.46 -8.73
N LEU A 299 -12.37 -28.24 -9.91
CA LEU A 299 -12.17 -29.31 -10.88
C LEU A 299 -10.88 -30.08 -10.57
N ILE A 300 -10.93 -31.40 -10.70
CA ILE A 300 -9.70 -32.19 -10.83
C ILE A 300 -9.14 -32.04 -12.25
N VAL A 301 -7.85 -32.36 -12.43
CA VAL A 301 -7.14 -32.14 -13.71
C VAL A 301 -7.85 -32.77 -14.92
N SER A 302 -8.40 -33.98 -14.78
CA SER A 302 -9.11 -34.65 -15.88
C SER A 302 -10.40 -33.95 -16.27
N GLU A 303 -11.12 -33.36 -15.31
CA GLU A 303 -12.32 -32.56 -15.54
C GLU A 303 -11.98 -31.20 -16.13
N ALA A 304 -10.91 -30.57 -15.65
CA ALA A 304 -10.37 -29.34 -16.23
C ALA A 304 -9.98 -29.55 -17.69
N ALA A 305 -9.23 -30.61 -17.99
CA ALA A 305 -8.86 -30.97 -19.35
C ALA A 305 -10.09 -31.23 -20.23
N ARG A 306 -11.12 -31.92 -19.70
CA ARG A 306 -12.38 -32.15 -20.42
C ARG A 306 -13.10 -30.85 -20.73
N LEU A 307 -13.25 -29.96 -19.76
CA LEU A 307 -13.90 -28.67 -19.93
C LEU A 307 -13.18 -27.82 -21.00
N ILE A 308 -11.85 -27.82 -20.98
CA ILE A 308 -11.04 -27.13 -21.99
C ILE A 308 -11.30 -27.71 -23.40
N ARG A 309 -11.36 -29.04 -23.55
CA ARG A 309 -11.64 -29.67 -24.85
C ARG A 309 -13.07 -29.37 -25.34
N GLU A 310 -14.05 -29.45 -24.45
CA GLU A 310 -15.46 -29.14 -24.76
C GLU A 310 -15.65 -27.68 -25.20
N ASN A 311 -14.76 -26.78 -24.78
CA ASN A 311 -14.75 -25.36 -25.18
C ASN A 311 -13.76 -25.04 -26.31
N THR A 312 -13.13 -26.03 -26.93
CA THR A 312 -12.34 -25.86 -28.17
C THR A 312 -13.18 -26.36 -29.34
N LEU A 313 -13.48 -25.49 -30.31
CA LEU A 313 -14.43 -25.81 -31.37
C LEU A 313 -13.90 -26.88 -32.33
N PRO A 314 -14.78 -27.70 -32.93
CA PRO A 314 -14.36 -28.63 -33.98
C PRO A 314 -13.67 -27.88 -35.14
N GLY A 315 -12.47 -28.33 -35.51
CA GLY A 315 -11.65 -27.70 -36.56
C GLY A 315 -10.75 -26.55 -36.08
N GLU A 316 -10.81 -26.19 -34.79
CA GLU A 316 -9.95 -25.17 -34.21
C GLU A 316 -8.58 -25.76 -33.82
N THR A 317 -7.54 -25.38 -34.57
CA THR A 317 -6.16 -25.82 -34.29
C THR A 317 -5.49 -24.85 -33.31
N ILE A 318 -5.13 -25.36 -32.12
CA ILE A 318 -4.34 -24.62 -31.12
C ILE A 318 -2.87 -25.01 -31.28
N GLU A 319 -2.01 -24.03 -31.54
CA GLU A 319 -0.58 -24.23 -31.78
C GLU A 319 0.15 -24.66 -30.49
N THR A 320 -0.06 -23.91 -29.40
CA THR A 320 0.55 -24.21 -28.10
C THR A 320 -0.41 -23.85 -26.96
N THR A 321 -0.39 -24.67 -25.90
CA THR A 321 -1.01 -24.30 -24.60
C THR A 321 0.09 -24.02 -23.58
N PHE A 322 0.17 -22.80 -23.08
CA PHE A 322 1.11 -22.41 -22.04
C PHE A 322 0.49 -22.61 -20.65
N ALA A 323 1.31 -23.00 -19.68
CA ALA A 323 0.88 -23.24 -18.32
C ALA A 323 1.99 -22.86 -17.31
N PRO A 324 1.66 -22.45 -16.08
CA PRO A 324 2.63 -22.00 -15.11
C PRO A 324 3.57 -23.14 -14.65
N PRO A 325 4.82 -22.82 -14.28
CA PRO A 325 5.86 -23.79 -13.91
C PRO A 325 5.51 -24.82 -12.85
N ASP A 326 4.65 -24.45 -11.89
CA ASP A 326 4.27 -25.24 -10.73
C ASP A 326 3.50 -26.52 -11.09
N ILE A 327 2.84 -26.54 -12.27
CA ILE A 327 2.09 -27.70 -12.81
C ILE A 327 3.00 -28.92 -13.09
N TRP A 328 4.30 -28.73 -13.25
CA TRP A 328 5.28 -29.82 -13.45
C TRP A 328 5.75 -30.47 -12.15
N SER A 329 5.33 -29.98 -10.99
CA SER A 329 5.64 -30.59 -9.69
C SER A 329 5.03 -31.99 -9.60
N ARG A 330 5.83 -32.99 -9.22
CA ARG A 330 5.35 -34.37 -9.02
C ARG A 330 4.47 -34.45 -7.78
N GLN A 331 3.30 -35.05 -7.91
CA GLN A 331 2.41 -35.32 -6.80
C GLN A 331 2.87 -36.59 -6.07
N LYS A 332 2.91 -36.54 -4.72
CA LYS A 332 3.43 -37.64 -3.88
C LYS A 332 2.61 -38.92 -4.01
N ASP A 333 1.31 -38.80 -4.24
CA ASP A 333 0.38 -39.94 -4.17
C ASP A 333 0.26 -40.69 -5.51
N SER A 334 0.42 -40.00 -6.64
CA SER A 334 0.26 -40.58 -7.98
C SER A 334 1.58 -40.80 -8.72
N GLY A 335 2.67 -40.17 -8.26
CA GLY A 335 3.97 -40.16 -8.93
C GLY A 335 4.00 -39.38 -10.25
N ARG A 336 2.84 -38.87 -10.70
CA ARG A 336 2.65 -38.12 -11.94
C ARG A 336 2.61 -36.62 -11.67
N SER A 337 3.02 -35.84 -12.66
CA SER A 337 2.80 -34.39 -12.65
C SER A 337 1.40 -34.05 -13.17
N MET A 338 0.89 -32.86 -12.82
CA MET A 338 -0.37 -32.38 -13.41
C MET A 338 -0.23 -32.19 -14.92
N ALA A 339 0.96 -31.84 -15.41
CA ALA A 339 1.26 -31.74 -16.83
C ALA A 339 1.03 -33.07 -17.59
N GLU A 340 1.45 -34.20 -17.02
CA GLU A 340 1.20 -35.53 -17.58
C GLU A 340 -0.31 -35.85 -17.63
N LEU A 341 -1.06 -35.44 -16.60
CA LEU A 341 -2.50 -35.64 -16.56
C LEU A 341 -3.25 -34.78 -17.59
N PHE A 342 -2.81 -33.54 -17.82
CA PHE A 342 -3.33 -32.71 -18.91
C PHE A 342 -3.05 -33.32 -20.29
N LEU A 343 -1.83 -33.85 -20.50
CA LEU A 343 -1.47 -34.55 -21.73
C LEU A 343 -2.37 -35.77 -21.99
N LEU A 344 -2.57 -36.62 -20.97
CA LEU A 344 -3.48 -37.77 -21.05
C LEU A 344 -4.94 -37.34 -21.25
N GLY A 345 -5.30 -36.17 -20.73
CA GLY A 345 -6.55 -35.49 -21.00
C GLY A 345 -6.60 -34.79 -22.36
N GLY A 346 -5.71 -35.06 -23.30
CA GLY A 346 -5.76 -34.46 -24.65
C GLY A 346 -5.55 -32.94 -24.68
N VAL A 347 -4.92 -32.38 -23.65
CA VAL A 347 -4.54 -30.96 -23.55
C VAL A 347 -3.02 -30.93 -23.35
N PRO A 348 -2.21 -31.09 -24.42
CA PRO A 348 -0.76 -30.96 -24.30
C PRO A 348 -0.41 -29.53 -23.87
N ILE A 349 0.49 -29.40 -22.91
CA ILE A 349 0.93 -28.11 -22.36
C ILE A 349 2.44 -27.94 -22.42
N VAL A 350 2.87 -26.69 -22.54
CA VAL A 350 4.26 -26.25 -22.52
C VAL A 350 4.45 -25.30 -21.34
N LYS A 351 5.61 -25.40 -20.71
CA LYS A 351 5.97 -24.58 -19.55
C LYS A 351 6.17 -23.15 -20.00
N ALA A 352 5.48 -22.20 -19.37
CA ALA A 352 5.78 -20.78 -19.51
C ALA A 352 7.09 -20.45 -18.77
N ASP A 353 7.84 -19.49 -19.30
CA ASP A 353 9.13 -19.05 -18.75
C ASP A 353 9.01 -18.32 -17.40
#